data_AF-A0A371ARU1-F1
#
_entry.id   AF-A0A371ARU1-F1
#
_cell.length_a   1.000
_cell.length_b   1.000
_cell.length_c   1.000
_cell.angle_alpha   90.00
_cell.angle_beta   90.00
_cell.angle_gamma   90.00
#
_symmetry.space_group_name_H-M   'P 1'
#
loop_
_entity.id
_entity.type
_entity.pdbx_description
1 polymer ?
#
loop_
_entity_poly.entity_id
_entity_poly.type
_entity_poly.pdbx_seq_one_letter_code
_entity_poly.pdbx_strand_id
1 'polypeptide(L)' 'MNCIPQEMMIKNVRLAAAYVPYQFMCSLYSPMDALKKGTAFPELFSPYNGSDQRYFSQQKEGLF' A
#
# COMPACT_ATOMS: atom_id res chain seq x y z
N MET A 1 -8.73 16.08 15.39
CA MET A 1 -9.45 15.09 14.58
C MET A 1 -9.12 13.72 15.14
N ASN A 2 -10.11 12.97 15.63
CA ASN A 2 -9.89 11.66 16.23
C ASN A 2 -9.89 10.59 15.12
N CYS A 3 -8.78 9.86 14.96
CA CYS A 3 -8.66 8.81 13.94
C CYS A 3 -9.40 7.55 14.41
N ILE A 4 -10.28 7.00 13.57
CA ILE A 4 -11.03 5.77 13.87
C ILE A 4 -10.29 4.60 13.24
N PRO A 5 -9.81 3.60 14.02
CA PRO A 5 -9.23 2.38 13.46
C PRO A 5 -10.34 1.57 12.76
N GLN A 6 -10.14 1.26 11.47
CA GLN A 6 -11.17 0.58 10.66
C GLN A 6 -11.11 -0.95 10.72
N GLU A 7 -9.99 -1.54 11.14
CA GLU A 7 -9.82 -3.00 11.08
C GLU A 7 -10.58 -3.73 12.20
N MET A 8 -11.42 -4.69 11.78
CA MET A 8 -11.97 -5.71 12.66
C MET A 8 -11.02 -6.91 12.74
N MET A 9 -10.79 -7.45 13.94
CA MET A 9 -9.87 -8.58 14.15
C MET A 9 -10.42 -9.86 13.49
N ILE A 10 -9.70 -10.40 12.51
CA ILE A 10 -9.98 -11.73 11.94
C ILE A 10 -9.49 -12.81 12.92
N LYS A 11 -10.36 -13.73 13.33
CA LYS A 11 -10.06 -14.79 14.31
C LYS A 11 -9.86 -16.15 13.62
N ASN A 12 -9.00 -16.98 14.19
CA ASN A 12 -8.85 -18.41 13.87
C ASN A 12 -8.49 -18.75 12.41
N VAL A 13 -7.63 -17.97 11.77
CA VAL A 13 -7.12 -18.25 10.42
C VAL A 13 -5.59 -18.35 10.43
N ARG A 14 -5.03 -19.30 9.67
CA ARG A 14 -3.59 -19.27 9.30
C ARG A 14 -3.43 -18.17 8.25
N LEU A 15 -2.94 -17.00 8.66
CA LEU A 15 -2.73 -15.87 7.76
C LEU A 15 -1.47 -16.07 6.92
N ALA A 16 -1.58 -15.78 5.63
CA ALA A 16 -0.39 -15.42 4.86
C ALA A 16 0.22 -14.17 5.52
N ALA A 17 1.52 -14.19 5.78
CA ALA A 17 2.20 -13.04 6.35
C ALA A 17 2.52 -12.05 5.22
N ALA A 18 1.88 -10.88 5.27
CA ALA A 18 2.26 -9.73 4.48
C ALA A 18 2.47 -8.55 5.44
N TYR A 19 3.56 -7.82 5.26
CA TYR A 19 3.75 -6.57 5.98
C TYR A 19 2.90 -5.49 5.31
N VAL A 20 1.88 -5.01 6.03
CA VAL A 20 1.04 -3.89 5.58
C VAL A 20 1.33 -2.70 6.49
N PRO A 21 1.82 -1.57 5.96
CA PRO A 21 1.98 -0.35 6.75
C PRO A 21 0.67 0.12 7.38
N TYR A 22 0.74 0.67 8.58
CA TYR A 22 -0.43 1.25 9.27
C TYR A 22 -1.05 2.37 8.43
N GLN A 23 -2.38 2.32 8.29
CA GLN A 23 -3.15 3.30 7.51
C GLN A 23 -3.94 4.20 8.45
N PHE A 24 -3.73 5.51 8.35
CA PHE A 24 -4.44 6.50 9.17
C PHE A 24 -5.37 7.34 8.29
N MET A 25 -6.67 7.27 8.55
CA MET A 25 -7.72 8.02 7.82
C MET A 25 -7.67 9.55 8.03
N CYS A 26 -6.67 10.04 8.74
CA CYS A 26 -6.47 11.44 9.10
C CYS A 26 -5.58 12.19 8.09
N SER A 27 -4.91 11.51 7.18
CA SER A 27 -4.03 12.11 6.17
C SER A 27 -4.14 11.34 4.86
N LEU A 28 -5.13 11.72 4.05
CA LEU A 28 -5.42 11.08 2.77
C LEU A 28 -5.06 11.99 1.60
N TYR A 29 -4.68 11.39 0.49
CA TYR A 29 -4.65 12.08 -0.80
C TYR A 29 -6.05 12.54 -1.22
N SER A 30 -6.11 13.58 -2.05
CA SER A 30 -7.35 13.95 -2.74
C SER A 30 -7.81 12.79 -3.63
N PRO A 31 -9.11 12.67 -3.97
CA PRO A 31 -9.60 11.58 -4.83
C PRO A 31 -8.85 11.45 -6.16
N MET A 32 -8.49 12.59 -6.77
CA MET A 32 -7.74 12.61 -8.03
C MET A 32 -6.30 12.14 -7.87
N ASP A 33 -5.65 12.49 -6.77
CA ASP A 33 -4.27 12.08 -6.49
C ASP A 33 -4.19 10.62 -6.06
N ALA A 34 -5.18 10.18 -5.27
CA ALA A 34 -5.33 8.79 -4.85
C ALA A 34 -5.48 7.85 -6.06
N LEU A 35 -6.31 8.25 -7.04
CA LEU A 35 -6.49 7.50 -8.28
C LEU A 35 -5.19 7.38 -9.07
N LYS A 36 -4.42 8.47 -9.20
CA LYS A 36 -3.13 8.46 -9.91
C LYS A 36 -2.08 7.59 -9.20
N LYS A 37 -2.10 7.57 -7.87
CA LYS A 37 -1.12 6.87 -7.03
C LYS A 37 -1.48 5.41 -6.75
N GLY A 38 -2.72 5.01 -7.02
CA GLY A 38 -3.24 3.66 -6.72
C GLY A 38 -3.51 3.42 -5.24
N THR A 39 -3.49 4.47 -4.41
CA THR A 39 -3.76 4.40 -2.97
C THR A 39 -4.19 5.77 -2.45
N ALA A 40 -5.13 5.80 -1.50
CA ALA A 40 -5.50 7.03 -0.78
C ALA A 40 -4.52 7.38 0.35
N PHE A 41 -3.71 6.41 0.79
CA PHE A 41 -2.82 6.53 1.93
C PHE A 41 -1.39 6.85 1.48
N PRO A 42 -0.82 8.00 1.89
CA PRO A 42 0.56 8.35 1.60
C PRO A 42 1.58 7.26 1.97
N GLU A 43 1.36 6.57 3.09
CA GLU A 43 2.22 5.52 3.64
C GLU A 43 2.33 4.28 2.73
N LEU A 44 1.35 4.08 1.83
CA LEU A 44 1.33 2.96 0.88
C LEU A 44 1.84 3.35 -0.51
N PHE A 45 2.19 4.61 -0.75
CA PHE A 45 2.68 5.02 -2.06
C PHE A 45 4.15 4.63 -2.21
N SER A 46 4.41 3.55 -2.96
CA SER A 46 5.77 3.03 -3.22
C SER A 46 6.59 2.77 -1.94
N PRO A 47 6.13 1.90 -1.02
CA PRO A 47 6.77 1.70 0.28
C PRO A 47 8.13 0.97 0.19
N TYR A 48 8.41 0.32 -0.95
CA TYR A 48 9.65 -0.40 -1.18
C TYR A 48 10.69 0.51 -1.87
N ASN A 49 11.83 0.74 -1.21
CA ASN A 49 12.94 1.50 -1.80
C ASN A 49 13.60 0.72 -2.95
N GLY A 50 14.32 1.44 -3.82
CA GLY A 50 14.84 1.01 -5.13
C GLY A 50 15.67 -0.27 -5.24
N SER A 51 15.95 -0.97 -4.14
CA SER A 51 16.49 -2.34 -4.19
C SER A 51 15.48 -3.35 -4.73
N ASP A 52 14.18 -3.14 -4.51
CA ASP A 52 13.09 -4.01 -5.00
C ASP A 52 12.54 -3.60 -6.37
N GLN A 53 12.85 -2.38 -6.84
CA GLN A 53 12.44 -1.91 -8.17
C GLN A 53 13.04 -2.77 -9.30
N ARG A 54 14.14 -3.51 -9.04
CA ARG A 54 14.72 -4.45 -10.00
C ARG A 54 13.72 -5.53 -10.47
N TYR A 55 12.74 -5.91 -9.64
CA TYR A 55 11.73 -6.88 -10.05
C TYR A 55 10.74 -6.33 -11.09
N PHE A 56 10.32 -5.07 -10.97
CA PHE A 56 9.41 -4.44 -11.94
C PHE A 56 10.13 -4.00 -13.22
N SER A 57 11.41 -3.61 -13.13
CA SER A 57 12.24 -3.27 -14.31
C SER A 57 12.48 -4.49 -15.21
N GLN A 58 12.74 -5.67 -14.62
CA GLN A 58 12.98 -6.90 -15.36
C GLN A 58 11.74 -7.43 -16.08
N GLN A 59 10.53 -7.16 -15.57
CA GLN A 59 9.28 -7.53 -16.28
C GLN A 59 9.01 -6.66 -17.52
N LYS A 60 9.56 -5.44 -17.61
CA LYS A 60 9.44 -4.60 -18.82
C LYS A 60 10.40 -5.00 -19.94
N GLU A 61 11.51 -5.66 -19.62
CA GLU A 61 12.50 -6.10 -20.62
C GLU A 61 12.20 -7.49 -21.21
N GLY A 62 11.27 -8.26 -20.62
CA GLY A 62 10.86 -9.58 -21.13
C GLY A 62 9.59 -9.58 -21.99
N LEU A 63 9.06 -8.41 -22.37
CA LEU A 63 7.83 -8.28 -23.17
C LEU A 63 8.05 -7.49 -24.48
N PHE A 64 9.21 -7.69 -25.11
CA PHE A 64 9.48 -7.34 -26.50
C PHE A 64 10.27 -8.46 -27.17
#